data_AF-A0A352SFJ0-F1
#
_entry.id   AF-A0A352SFJ0-F1
#
_cell.length_a   1.000
_cell.length_b   1.000
_cell.length_c   1.000
_cell.angle_alpha   90.00
_cell.angle_beta   90.00
_cell.angle_gamma   90.00
#
_symmetry.space_group_name_H-M   'P 1'
#
loop_
_entity.id
_entity.type
_entity.pdbx_description
1 polymer ?
#
loop_
_entity_poly.entity_id
_entity_poly.type
_entity_poly.pdbx_seq_one_letter_code
_entity_poly.pdbx_strand_id
1 'polypeptide(L)'
;MIFVVHFFEAFPELSIEDSLYNYFSGTMVEKVSASRTKMLAFIYCQSDQLLHRRTIHTMEHALYSQVFRKMGVQPKLEMYYPFAASYEVDELVEKCEDILKEELKEHDTVEHMKFCSHPFEVEGNSIVLTCDDDFLCHEKSKEIKEFLSKRLKRSFGQEVDISFRYEKKERKIDRKPEIYTVVRKKEEKENEEAVEEARQIQKKKTYVAKKKKTRDPSVFFGSNVEGAVMPISDIVDEIGEVVIAGMIRSVEEREFSNGEKLIISFAITDFTDTIRCLMFVKKTKAEELSLSEFIKGGNYVK
;
A
#
# COMPACT_ATOMS: atom_id res chain seq x y z
N MET A 1 5.60 -19.38 33.86
CA MET A 1 6.91 -18.80 33.50
C MET A 1 6.80 -18.29 32.08
N ILE A 2 6.88 -16.98 31.87
CA ILE A 2 7.15 -16.43 30.54
C ILE A 2 8.65 -16.65 30.34
N PHE A 3 9.03 -17.46 29.35
CA PHE A 3 10.43 -17.65 29.00
C PHE A 3 10.84 -16.42 28.18
N VAL A 4 11.63 -15.54 28.80
CA VAL A 4 12.23 -14.41 28.11
C VAL A 4 13.65 -14.83 27.76
N VAL A 5 13.98 -14.85 26.48
CA VAL A 5 15.28 -15.29 25.95
C VAL A 5 15.84 -14.24 25.00
N HIS A 6 17.16 -14.16 24.85
CA HIS A 6 17.75 -13.22 23.90
C HIS A 6 17.33 -13.57 22.47
N PHE A 7 17.17 -12.56 21.61
CA PHE A 7 16.66 -12.75 20.24
C PHE A 7 17.45 -13.78 19.42
N PHE A 8 18.78 -13.70 19.45
CA PHE A 8 19.64 -14.65 18.73
C PHE A 8 19.75 -16.02 19.40
N GLU A 9 19.44 -16.13 20.69
CA GLU A 9 19.30 -17.43 21.35
C GLU A 9 17.98 -18.12 20.97
N ALA A 10 16.91 -17.34 20.76
CA ALA A 10 15.63 -17.83 20.26
C ALA A 10 15.71 -18.32 18.80
N PHE A 11 16.63 -17.74 18.02
CA PHE A 11 16.82 -18.02 16.60
C PHE A 11 18.30 -18.31 16.27
N PRO A 12 18.86 -19.44 16.75
CA PRO A 12 20.30 -19.72 16.62
C PRO A 12 20.75 -19.98 15.18
N GLU A 13 19.82 -20.31 14.27
CA GLU A 13 20.11 -20.50 12.84
C GLU A 13 20.18 -19.19 12.05
N LEU A 14 19.85 -18.06 12.68
CA LEU A 14 19.77 -16.76 12.03
C LEU A 14 21.18 -16.15 11.88
N SER A 15 21.63 -16.02 10.64
CA SER A 15 22.87 -15.35 10.27
C SER A 15 22.58 -14.05 9.53
N ILE A 16 23.08 -12.93 10.03
CA ILE A 16 22.83 -11.58 9.51
C ILE A 16 24.10 -10.72 9.54
N GLU A 17 24.07 -9.61 8.83
CA GLU A 17 25.16 -8.62 8.83
C GLU A 17 25.25 -7.87 10.18
N ASP A 18 26.45 -7.43 10.54
CA ASP A 18 26.74 -6.75 11.82
C ASP A 18 25.85 -5.53 12.06
N SER A 19 25.52 -4.78 10.99
CA SER A 19 24.65 -3.61 11.06
C SER A 19 23.26 -3.96 11.60
N LEU A 20 22.65 -5.04 11.09
CA LEU A 20 21.35 -5.51 11.53
C LEU A 20 21.42 -6.20 12.89
N TYR A 21 22.53 -6.89 13.18
CA TYR A 21 22.76 -7.51 14.48
C TYR A 21 22.72 -6.48 15.61
N ASN A 22 23.39 -5.34 15.44
CA ASN A 22 23.45 -4.29 16.46
C ASN A 22 22.08 -3.71 16.84
N TYR A 23 21.11 -3.70 15.91
CA TYR A 23 19.75 -3.27 16.20
C TYR A 23 18.96 -4.27 17.05
N PHE A 24 19.31 -5.56 17.03
CA PHE A 24 18.56 -6.62 17.70
C PHE A 24 19.33 -7.31 18.82
N SER A 25 20.58 -6.95 19.07
CA SER A 25 21.42 -7.56 20.12
C SER A 25 20.86 -7.35 21.52
N GLY A 26 20.20 -6.22 21.76
CA GLY A 26 19.49 -5.91 23.02
C GLY A 26 18.06 -6.45 23.08
N THR A 27 17.57 -7.11 22.03
CA THR A 27 16.18 -7.54 21.93
C THR A 27 15.94 -8.87 22.66
N MET A 28 14.85 -8.95 23.40
CA MET A 28 14.37 -10.16 24.08
C MET A 28 13.10 -10.69 23.43
N VAL A 29 12.99 -12.00 23.25
CA VAL A 29 11.78 -12.67 22.76
C VAL A 29 10.98 -13.18 23.94
N GLU A 30 9.72 -12.75 24.06
CA GLU A 30 8.82 -13.18 25.13
C GLU A 30 7.97 -14.39 24.72
N LYS A 31 7.54 -14.39 23.45
CA LYS A 31 6.57 -15.38 22.95
C LYS A 31 6.64 -15.48 21.44
N VAL A 32 6.54 -16.70 20.94
CA VAL A 32 6.28 -16.99 19.53
C VAL A 32 4.92 -17.67 19.41
N SER A 33 4.04 -17.12 18.57
CA SER A 33 2.69 -17.61 18.33
C SER A 33 2.49 -17.86 16.84
N ALA A 34 2.65 -19.12 16.42
CA ALA A 34 2.48 -19.54 15.04
C ALA A 34 1.06 -20.07 14.77
N SER A 35 0.50 -19.69 13.62
CA SER A 35 -0.74 -20.23 13.08
C SER A 35 -0.51 -20.68 11.65
N ARG A 36 -0.61 -21.99 11.41
CA ARG A 36 -0.51 -22.55 10.06
C ARG A 36 -1.71 -22.16 9.20
N THR A 37 -2.90 -22.10 9.78
CA THR A 37 -4.12 -21.69 9.06
C THR A 37 -4.03 -20.26 8.57
N LYS A 38 -3.49 -19.35 9.39
CA LYS A 38 -3.26 -17.95 8.98
C LYS A 38 -1.95 -17.75 8.23
N MET A 39 -1.13 -18.79 8.08
CA MET A 39 0.22 -18.74 7.52
C MET A 39 1.09 -17.63 8.15
N LEU A 40 0.95 -17.39 9.45
CA LEU A 40 1.60 -16.29 10.17
C LEU A 40 2.22 -16.77 11.48
N ALA A 41 3.35 -16.18 11.86
CA ALA A 41 3.98 -16.37 13.16
C ALA A 41 4.26 -15.01 13.81
N PHE A 42 3.54 -14.71 14.89
CA PHE A 42 3.81 -13.50 15.68
C PHE A 42 4.94 -13.76 16.66
N ILE A 43 5.97 -12.93 16.63
CA ILE A 43 7.13 -12.99 17.52
C ILE A 43 7.09 -11.70 18.35
N TYR A 44 6.71 -11.84 19.61
CA TYR A 44 6.57 -10.73 20.56
C TYR A 44 7.93 -10.46 21.19
N CYS A 45 8.43 -9.23 21.00
CA CYS A 45 9.78 -8.84 21.37
C CYS A 45 9.77 -7.58 22.24
N GLN A 46 10.67 -7.53 23.21
CA GLN A 46 11.04 -6.30 23.90
C GLN A 46 12.37 -5.78 23.38
N SER A 47 12.47 -4.49 23.07
CA SER A 47 13.69 -3.85 22.62
C SER A 47 14.10 -2.71 23.56
N ASP A 48 15.41 -2.50 23.71
CA ASP A 48 16.03 -1.40 24.45
C ASP A 48 16.24 -0.15 23.61
N GLN A 49 15.97 -0.22 22.31
CA GLN A 49 16.04 0.88 21.35
C GLN A 49 14.83 0.89 20.41
N LEU A 50 14.48 2.07 19.88
CA LEU A 50 13.45 2.19 18.85
C LEU A 50 13.96 1.65 17.51
N LEU A 51 13.13 0.89 16.81
CA LEU A 51 13.46 0.32 15.51
C LEU A 51 12.56 0.90 14.42
N HIS A 52 13.19 1.44 13.37
CA HIS A 52 12.48 1.85 12.14
C HIS A 52 11.82 0.67 11.45
N ARG A 53 10.73 0.92 10.70
CA ARG A 53 10.01 -0.18 10.04
C ARG A 53 10.83 -0.91 9.00
N ARG A 54 11.72 -0.20 8.28
CA ARG A 54 12.65 -0.84 7.35
C ARG A 54 13.52 -1.90 8.03
N THR A 55 14.09 -1.60 9.19
CA THR A 55 14.94 -2.52 9.95
C THR A 55 14.17 -3.75 10.42
N ILE A 56 12.94 -3.55 10.89
CA ILE A 56 12.04 -4.65 11.28
C ILE A 56 11.72 -5.54 10.07
N HIS A 57 11.40 -4.96 8.92
CA HIS A 57 11.10 -5.72 7.69
C HIS A 57 12.29 -6.53 7.19
N THR A 58 13.50 -5.95 7.22
CA THR A 58 14.72 -6.67 6.87
C THR A 58 14.91 -7.89 7.79
N MET A 59 14.65 -7.74 9.09
CA MET A 59 14.71 -8.84 10.04
C MET A 59 13.62 -9.89 9.80
N GLU A 60 12.38 -9.48 9.57
CA GLU A 60 11.27 -10.41 9.24
C GLU A 60 11.60 -11.23 7.97
N HIS A 61 12.20 -10.61 6.96
CA HIS A 61 12.64 -11.30 5.76
C HIS A 61 13.79 -12.30 6.04
N ALA A 62 14.75 -11.93 6.88
CA ALA A 62 15.83 -12.82 7.30
C ALA A 62 15.27 -14.03 8.08
N LEU A 63 14.38 -13.79 9.05
CA LEU A 63 13.67 -14.83 9.79
C LEU A 63 12.87 -15.75 8.86
N TYR A 64 12.16 -15.17 7.89
CA TYR A 64 11.40 -15.97 6.93
C TYR A 64 12.32 -16.87 6.12
N SER A 65 13.34 -16.30 5.47
CA SER A 65 14.21 -17.01 4.55
C SER A 65 15.03 -18.13 5.21
N GLN A 66 15.47 -17.92 6.45
CA GLN A 66 16.38 -18.83 7.15
C GLN A 66 15.66 -19.78 8.12
N VAL A 67 14.66 -19.29 8.87
CA VAL A 67 14.04 -20.03 9.98
C VAL A 67 12.64 -20.55 9.63
N PHE A 68 11.76 -19.69 9.12
CA PHE A 68 10.32 -20.01 8.98
C PHE A 68 9.93 -20.54 7.60
N ARG A 69 10.81 -20.50 6.59
CA ARG A 69 10.52 -20.90 5.20
C ARG A 69 9.97 -22.33 5.11
N LYS A 70 10.58 -23.27 5.84
CA LYS A 70 10.17 -24.69 5.85
C LYS A 70 8.79 -24.90 6.49
N MET A 71 8.40 -24.01 7.41
CA MET A 71 7.11 -24.05 8.09
C MET A 71 5.98 -23.42 7.27
N GLY A 72 6.31 -22.66 6.22
CA GLY A 72 5.33 -21.98 5.37
C GLY A 72 4.55 -20.88 6.11
N VAL A 73 5.13 -20.31 7.17
CA VAL A 73 4.52 -19.22 7.94
C VAL A 73 5.36 -17.96 7.80
N GLN A 74 4.71 -16.81 7.66
CA GLN A 74 5.37 -15.53 7.57
C GLN A 74 5.57 -14.95 8.98
N PRO A 75 6.83 -14.70 9.42
CA PRO A 75 7.09 -14.10 10.72
C PRO A 75 6.70 -12.62 10.72
N LYS A 76 6.11 -12.17 11.83
CA LYS A 76 5.79 -10.78 12.12
C LYS A 76 6.28 -10.40 13.51
N LEU A 77 7.11 -9.35 13.56
CA LEU A 77 7.70 -8.85 14.80
C LEU A 77 6.76 -7.84 15.45
N GLU A 78 6.28 -8.20 16.64
CA GLU A 78 5.49 -7.32 17.50
C GLU A 78 6.41 -6.74 18.56
N MET A 79 6.91 -5.51 18.30
CA MET A 79 7.85 -4.82 19.16
C MET A 79 7.14 -4.07 20.29
N TYR A 80 7.64 -4.25 21.51
CA TYR A 80 7.35 -3.47 22.71
C TYR A 80 8.63 -2.76 23.18
N TYR A 81 8.50 -1.51 23.63
CA TYR A 81 9.60 -0.64 24.04
C TYR A 81 9.36 -0.18 25.48
N PRO A 82 9.82 -0.95 26.49
CA PRO A 82 9.51 -0.68 27.89
C PRO A 82 9.95 0.70 28.38
N PHE A 83 11.06 1.22 27.86
CA PHE A 83 11.58 2.55 28.23
C PHE A 83 10.62 3.69 27.84
N ALA A 84 9.88 3.53 26.74
CA ALA A 84 8.94 4.54 26.25
C ALA A 84 7.64 4.63 27.08
N ALA A 85 7.37 3.64 27.93
CA ALA A 85 6.26 3.68 28.88
C ALA A 85 6.43 4.78 29.96
N SER A 86 7.65 5.32 30.09
CA SER A 86 7.95 6.42 31.01
C SER A 86 7.97 7.80 30.35
N TYR A 87 7.82 7.88 29.02
CA TYR A 87 7.82 9.14 28.30
C TYR A 87 6.52 9.92 28.51
N GLU A 88 6.64 11.25 28.57
CA GLU A 88 5.52 12.14 28.33
C GLU A 88 5.07 12.05 26.87
N VAL A 89 3.81 12.37 26.58
CA VAL A 89 3.24 12.22 25.23
C VAL A 89 4.01 13.04 24.19
N ASP A 90 4.49 14.24 24.55
CA ASP A 90 5.30 15.10 23.69
C ASP A 90 6.61 14.43 23.25
N GLU A 91 7.37 13.88 24.21
CA GLU A 91 8.61 13.16 23.94
C GLU A 91 8.36 11.88 23.14
N LEU A 92 7.25 11.19 23.40
CA LEU A 92 6.86 10.01 22.66
C LEU A 92 6.58 10.34 21.20
N VAL A 93 5.82 11.40 20.92
CA VAL A 93 5.50 11.84 19.56
C VAL A 93 6.78 12.26 18.83
N GLU A 94 7.63 13.09 19.44
CA GLU A 94 8.89 13.54 18.84
C GLU A 94 9.76 12.37 18.34
N LYS A 95 9.81 11.28 19.09
CA LYS A 95 10.64 10.11 18.78
C LYS A 95 9.95 9.07 17.90
N CYS A 96 8.63 8.99 17.93
CA CYS A 96 7.88 7.86 17.34
C CYS A 96 6.93 8.26 16.21
N GLU A 97 6.74 9.55 15.94
CA GLU A 97 5.82 10.04 14.91
C GLU A 97 6.08 9.36 13.56
N ASP A 98 7.33 9.33 13.09
CA ASP A 98 7.70 8.69 11.82
C ASP A 98 7.34 7.21 11.80
N ILE A 99 7.55 6.50 12.91
CA ILE A 99 7.22 5.07 13.03
C ILE A 99 5.70 4.88 12.91
N LEU A 100 4.91 5.73 13.57
CA LEU A 100 3.45 5.67 13.50
C LEU A 100 2.92 5.99 12.09
N LYS A 101 3.54 6.96 11.40
CA LYS A 101 3.19 7.32 10.02
C LYS A 101 3.53 6.22 9.03
N GLU A 102 4.73 5.62 9.14
CA GLU A 102 5.13 4.47 8.33
C GLU A 102 4.15 3.31 8.48
N GLU A 103 3.73 3.02 9.72
CA GLU A 103 2.74 1.97 9.98
C GLU A 103 1.35 2.27 9.43
N LEU A 104 0.89 3.52 9.54
CA LEU A 104 -0.38 3.91 8.96
C LEU A 104 -0.33 3.78 7.43
N LYS A 105 0.82 4.09 6.82
CA LYS A 105 1.04 3.92 5.37
C LYS A 105 0.98 2.46 4.94
N GLU A 106 1.57 1.56 5.75
CA GLU A 106 1.50 0.11 5.52
C GLU A 106 0.08 -0.45 5.69
N HIS A 107 -0.71 0.15 6.60
CA HIS A 107 -2.12 -0.20 6.81
C HIS A 107 -2.99 0.27 5.64
N ASP A 108 -2.98 1.58 5.36
CA ASP A 108 -3.69 2.20 4.26
C ASP A 108 -3.00 3.51 3.82
N THR A 109 -2.49 3.51 2.58
CA THR A 109 -1.83 4.67 1.97
C THR A 109 -2.70 5.92 1.87
N VAL A 110 -4.01 5.79 1.69
CA VAL A 110 -4.94 6.93 1.61
C VAL A 110 -5.19 7.52 2.98
N GLU A 111 -5.33 6.68 4.01
CA GLU A 111 -5.40 7.13 5.40
C GLU A 111 -4.11 7.86 5.79
N HIS A 112 -2.94 7.31 5.46
CA HIS A 112 -1.67 8.03 5.63
C HIS A 112 -1.65 9.39 4.94
N MET A 113 -2.03 9.47 3.65
CA MET A 113 -2.02 10.74 2.91
C MET A 113 -2.95 11.79 3.53
N LYS A 114 -4.08 11.37 4.09
CA LYS A 114 -5.08 12.27 4.67
C LYS A 114 -4.74 12.73 6.08
N PHE A 115 -4.22 11.83 6.90
CA PHE A 115 -4.06 12.05 8.34
C PHE A 115 -2.61 12.34 8.77
N CYS A 116 -1.62 12.11 7.91
CA CYS A 116 -0.21 12.37 8.19
C CYS A 116 0.36 13.55 7.38
N SER A 117 -0.51 14.34 6.74
CA SER A 117 -0.13 15.53 5.96
C SER A 117 0.45 16.66 6.81
N HIS A 118 0.13 16.67 8.10
CA HIS A 118 0.65 17.61 9.09
C HIS A 118 1.41 16.84 10.19
N PRO A 119 2.29 17.53 10.94
CA PRO A 119 2.86 16.98 12.17
C PRO A 119 1.77 16.62 13.19
N PHE A 120 2.04 15.63 14.02
CA PHE A 120 1.17 15.30 15.15
C PHE A 120 1.35 16.35 16.25
N GLU A 121 0.25 17.00 16.64
CA GLU A 121 0.25 17.96 17.75
C GLU A 121 -0.10 17.27 19.06
N VAL A 122 0.41 17.78 20.17
CA VAL A 122 0.14 17.23 21.51
C VAL A 122 -0.61 18.25 22.34
N GLU A 123 -1.78 17.84 22.86
CA GLU A 123 -2.61 18.61 23.78
C GLU A 123 -2.81 17.81 25.07
N GLY A 124 -1.91 18.00 26.04
CA GLY A 124 -1.92 17.25 27.30
C GLY A 124 -1.62 15.77 27.09
N ASN A 125 -2.60 14.90 27.36
CA ASN A 125 -2.50 13.44 27.13
C ASN A 125 -3.21 13.01 25.83
N SER A 126 -3.35 13.92 24.86
CA SER A 126 -3.96 13.64 23.57
C SER A 126 -3.02 14.00 22.42
N ILE A 127 -3.02 13.14 21.40
CA ILE A 127 -2.41 13.44 20.10
C ILE A 127 -3.51 13.92 19.16
N VAL A 128 -3.31 15.10 18.59
CA VAL A 128 -4.23 15.78 17.68
C VAL A 128 -3.72 15.63 16.25
N LEU A 129 -4.50 14.99 15.39
CA LEU A 129 -4.20 14.88 13.96
C LEU A 129 -5.00 15.94 13.19
N THR A 130 -4.31 16.72 12.36
CA THR A 130 -4.94 17.72 11.50
C THR A 130 -5.25 17.13 10.13
N CYS A 131 -6.52 17.17 9.72
CA CYS A 131 -6.99 16.62 8.46
C CYS A 131 -8.05 17.50 7.78
N ASP A 132 -8.35 17.19 6.52
CA ASP A 132 -9.35 17.93 5.75
C ASP A 132 -10.76 17.74 6.34
N ASP A 133 -11.56 18.82 6.39
CA ASP A 133 -13.00 18.75 6.71
C ASP A 133 -13.78 18.17 5.51
N ASP A 134 -13.59 16.88 5.25
CA ASP A 134 -14.28 16.11 4.22
C ASP A 134 -14.90 14.81 4.75
N PHE A 135 -15.85 14.27 3.98
CA PHE A 135 -16.61 13.08 4.35
C PHE A 135 -15.72 11.88 4.68
N LEU A 136 -14.63 11.68 3.91
CA LEU A 136 -13.74 10.54 4.09
C LEU A 136 -13.01 10.65 5.43
N CYS A 137 -12.54 11.85 5.79
CA CYS A 137 -11.88 12.07 7.06
C CYS A 137 -12.85 11.80 8.22
N HIS A 138 -14.07 12.33 8.19
CA HIS A 138 -15.08 12.05 9.23
C HIS A 138 -15.44 10.57 9.36
N GLU A 139 -15.52 9.84 8.24
CA GLU A 139 -15.81 8.40 8.23
C GLU A 139 -14.66 7.57 8.82
N LYS A 140 -13.41 7.92 8.48
CA LYS A 140 -12.21 7.14 8.83
C LYS A 140 -11.56 7.52 10.16
N SER A 141 -11.83 8.71 10.69
CA SER A 141 -11.26 9.18 11.97
C SER A 141 -11.46 8.20 13.11
N LYS A 142 -12.61 7.52 13.20
CA LYS A 142 -12.85 6.54 14.25
C LYS A 142 -11.94 5.31 14.13
N GLU A 143 -11.75 4.81 12.93
CA GLU A 143 -10.87 3.67 12.65
C GLU A 143 -9.41 4.01 12.98
N ILE A 144 -8.95 5.18 12.57
CA ILE A 144 -7.59 5.67 12.82
C ILE A 144 -7.35 5.91 14.30
N LYS A 145 -8.32 6.50 15.00
CA LYS A 145 -8.26 6.65 16.46
C LYS A 145 -8.05 5.29 17.13
N GLU A 146 -8.84 4.29 16.76
CA GLU A 146 -8.71 2.95 17.33
C GLU A 146 -7.36 2.30 16.99
N PHE A 147 -6.90 2.44 15.74
CA PHE A 147 -5.63 1.90 15.28
C PHE A 147 -4.44 2.48 16.06
N LEU A 148 -4.31 3.80 16.08
CA LEU A 148 -3.21 4.49 16.76
C LEU A 148 -3.26 4.26 18.28
N SER A 149 -4.44 4.34 18.91
CA SER A 149 -4.57 4.09 20.36
C SER A 149 -4.14 2.66 20.72
N LYS A 150 -4.58 1.66 19.94
CA LYS A 150 -4.17 0.25 20.16
C LYS A 150 -2.68 0.06 19.93
N ARG A 151 -2.12 0.75 18.93
CA ARG A 151 -0.69 0.66 18.62
C ARG A 151 0.17 1.29 19.71
N LEU A 152 -0.18 2.48 20.18
CA LEU A 152 0.53 3.16 21.27
C LEU A 152 0.53 2.31 22.55
N LYS A 153 -0.62 1.75 22.90
CA LYS A 153 -0.76 0.85 24.05
C LYS A 153 0.09 -0.41 23.90
N ARG A 154 0.08 -1.05 22.73
CA ARG A 154 0.82 -2.31 22.51
C ARG A 154 2.34 -2.10 22.49
N SER A 155 2.81 -1.00 21.89
CA SER A 155 4.23 -0.80 21.59
C SER A 155 4.95 -0.01 22.66
N PHE A 156 4.25 0.92 23.30
CA PHE A 156 4.85 1.83 24.27
C PHE A 156 4.19 1.73 25.64
N GLY A 157 3.11 0.95 25.79
CA GLY A 157 2.40 0.81 27.07
C GLY A 157 1.59 2.05 27.45
N GLN A 158 1.37 2.97 26.50
CA GLN A 158 0.79 4.29 26.73
C GLN A 158 -0.69 4.33 26.33
N GLU A 159 -1.54 4.84 27.22
CA GLU A 159 -2.95 5.13 26.94
C GLU A 159 -3.13 6.61 26.61
N VAL A 160 -3.07 6.92 25.32
CA VAL A 160 -3.15 8.29 24.78
C VAL A 160 -4.44 8.45 24.00
N ASP A 161 -5.15 9.56 24.20
CA ASP A 161 -6.36 9.84 23.41
C ASP A 161 -5.99 10.39 22.04
N ILE A 162 -6.63 9.89 20.99
CA ILE A 162 -6.46 10.43 19.64
C ILE A 162 -7.64 11.33 19.31
N SER A 163 -7.36 12.57 18.93
CA SER A 163 -8.35 13.56 18.52
C SER A 163 -8.01 14.15 17.15
N PHE A 164 -8.98 14.84 16.54
CA PHE A 164 -8.85 15.33 15.16
C PHE A 164 -9.23 16.80 15.08
N ARG A 165 -8.40 17.57 14.38
CA ARG A 165 -8.68 18.95 14.00
C ARG A 165 -9.03 18.98 12.51
N TYR A 166 -10.27 19.33 12.20
CA TYR A 166 -10.75 19.41 10.82
C TYR A 166 -10.57 20.80 10.26
N GLU A 167 -9.80 20.91 9.18
CA GLU A 167 -9.55 22.17 8.50
C GLU A 167 -10.29 22.24 7.16
N LYS A 168 -11.01 23.34 6.97
CA LYS A 168 -11.61 23.65 5.68
C LYS A 168 -10.51 24.18 4.76
N LYS A 169 -10.08 23.37 3.79
CA LYS A 169 -9.32 23.90 2.67
C LYS A 169 -10.18 24.89 1.90
N GLU A 170 -9.83 26.18 1.96
CA GLU A 170 -10.29 27.14 0.96
C GLU A 170 -9.79 26.65 -0.39
N ARG A 171 -10.69 26.06 -1.18
CA ARG A 171 -10.38 25.76 -2.56
C ARG A 171 -10.12 27.11 -3.23
N LYS A 172 -8.85 27.46 -3.47
CA LYS A 172 -8.52 28.34 -4.59
C LYS A 172 -8.90 27.58 -5.85
N ILE A 173 -10.19 27.64 -6.16
CA ILE A 173 -10.69 27.17 -7.43
C ILE A 173 -10.27 28.27 -8.42
N ASP A 174 -9.08 28.14 -9.01
CA ASP A 174 -8.84 28.73 -10.32
C ASP A 174 -9.74 27.98 -11.31
N ARG A 175 -11.02 28.35 -11.29
CA ARG A 175 -12.06 27.83 -12.18
C ARG A 175 -11.82 28.53 -13.51
N LYS A 176 -10.82 28.07 -14.26
CA LYS A 176 -11.05 27.94 -15.69
C LYS A 176 -11.80 26.62 -15.86
N PRO A 177 -13.12 26.64 -16.06
CA PRO A 177 -13.81 25.42 -16.47
C PRO A 177 -13.19 24.99 -17.79
N GLU A 178 -12.36 23.95 -17.79
CA GLU A 178 -12.08 23.21 -19.02
C GLU A 178 -13.38 22.51 -19.42
N ILE A 179 -14.19 23.25 -20.18
CA ILE A 179 -15.27 22.69 -20.95
C ILE A 179 -14.61 21.77 -21.96
N TYR A 180 -14.63 20.47 -21.72
CA TYR A 180 -14.35 19.47 -22.76
C TYR A 180 -15.50 19.53 -23.77
N THR A 181 -15.50 20.53 -24.66
CA THR A 181 -16.23 20.42 -25.90
C THR A 181 -15.59 19.29 -26.67
N VAL A 182 -16.30 18.16 -26.79
CA VAL A 182 -15.97 17.09 -27.73
C VAL A 182 -16.16 17.65 -29.14
N VAL A 183 -15.18 18.44 -29.60
CA VAL A 183 -15.09 18.85 -30.99
C VAL A 183 -14.55 17.65 -31.73
N ARG A 184 -15.45 16.87 -32.35
CA ARG A 184 -15.09 15.99 -33.47
C ARG A 184 -14.43 16.85 -34.53
N LYS A 185 -13.10 16.97 -34.50
CA LYS A 185 -12.36 17.56 -35.60
C LYS A 185 -12.42 16.61 -36.78
N LYS A 186 -13.16 17.03 -37.81
CA LYS A 186 -12.98 16.56 -39.19
C LYS A 186 -11.53 16.84 -39.59
N GLU A 187 -10.94 15.85 -40.25
CA GLU A 187 -9.64 15.93 -40.89
C GLU A 187 -9.58 17.12 -41.84
N GLU A 188 -8.48 17.86 -41.81
CA GLU A 188 -8.01 18.65 -42.95
C GLU A 188 -6.48 18.61 -42.99
N LYS A 189 -6.00 18.45 -44.21
CA LYS A 189 -4.63 18.12 -44.61
C LYS A 189 -3.77 19.39 -44.64
N GLU A 190 -2.48 19.24 -44.35
CA GLU A 190 -1.33 19.76 -45.13
C GLU A 190 -0.10 19.90 -44.24
N ASN A 191 0.86 18.98 -44.40
CA ASN A 191 2.20 19.29 -44.92
C ASN A 191 2.96 17.96 -45.07
N GLU A 192 2.92 17.39 -46.28
CA GLU A 192 3.35 16.02 -46.57
C GLU A 192 4.86 15.83 -46.72
N GLU A 193 5.68 16.89 -46.83
CA GLU A 193 7.09 16.68 -47.23
C GLU A 193 8.06 16.45 -46.06
N ALA A 194 7.81 17.01 -44.86
CA ALA A 194 8.72 16.84 -43.72
C ALA A 194 8.52 15.50 -42.96
N VAL A 195 7.36 14.87 -43.11
CA VAL A 195 7.01 13.59 -42.45
C VAL A 195 7.51 12.39 -43.25
N GLU A 196 7.80 12.57 -44.54
CA GLU A 196 8.12 11.48 -45.45
C GLU A 196 9.58 10.99 -45.31
N GLU A 197 10.52 11.88 -44.98
CA GLU A 197 11.91 11.49 -44.65
C GLU A 197 12.00 10.72 -43.32
N ALA A 198 11.24 11.12 -42.30
CA ALA A 198 11.19 10.40 -41.02
C ALA A 198 10.51 9.02 -41.16
N ARG A 199 9.57 8.87 -42.10
CA ARG A 199 8.84 7.61 -42.36
C ARG A 199 9.69 6.55 -43.08
N GLN A 200 10.73 6.91 -43.83
CA GLN A 200 11.55 5.91 -44.53
C GLN A 200 12.52 5.17 -43.61
N ILE A 201 12.96 5.80 -42.51
CA ILE A 201 13.89 5.19 -41.55
C ILE A 201 13.17 4.14 -40.66
N GLN A 202 11.89 4.34 -40.34
CA GLN A 202 11.10 3.40 -39.54
C GLN A 202 10.44 2.25 -40.34
N LYS A 203 10.30 2.37 -41.67
CA LYS A 203 9.61 1.38 -42.52
C LYS A 203 10.36 0.06 -42.75
N LYS A 204 11.58 -0.12 -42.22
CA LYS A 204 12.35 -1.37 -42.41
C LYS A 204 12.14 -2.46 -41.35
N LYS A 205 11.30 -2.28 -40.32
CA LYS A 205 11.17 -3.31 -39.26
C LYS A 205 9.79 -3.78 -38.82
N THR A 206 8.70 -3.46 -39.51
CA THR A 206 7.41 -4.07 -39.13
C THR A 206 6.48 -4.34 -40.31
N TYR A 207 6.81 -5.36 -41.09
CA TYR A 207 5.78 -6.20 -41.70
C TYR A 207 5.43 -7.29 -40.69
N VAL A 208 4.15 -7.41 -40.31
CA VAL A 208 3.34 -8.63 -40.46
C VAL A 208 1.97 -8.42 -39.77
N ALA A 209 0.94 -8.46 -40.63
CA ALA A 209 -0.40 -9.03 -40.49
C ALA A 209 -1.31 -8.67 -39.29
N LYS A 210 -2.45 -8.04 -39.65
CA LYS A 210 -3.77 -8.24 -39.02
C LYS A 210 -3.96 -9.72 -38.67
N LYS A 211 -4.07 -10.06 -37.38
CA LYS A 211 -4.57 -11.36 -36.93
C LYS A 211 -5.88 -11.22 -36.15
N LYS A 212 -6.73 -12.21 -36.40
CA LYS A 212 -8.07 -12.44 -35.86
C LYS A 212 -8.13 -12.31 -34.34
N LYS A 213 -9.30 -11.92 -33.84
CA LYS A 213 -9.75 -12.09 -32.45
C LYS A 213 -9.62 -13.56 -32.03
N THR A 214 -8.45 -13.96 -31.56
CA THR A 214 -8.30 -15.10 -30.66
C THR A 214 -8.72 -14.60 -29.29
N ARG A 215 -9.87 -15.05 -28.79
CA ARG A 215 -10.22 -14.90 -27.37
C ARG A 215 -9.26 -15.79 -26.61
N ASP A 216 -8.17 -15.20 -26.12
CA ASP A 216 -7.32 -15.88 -25.15
C ASP A 216 -8.18 -16.14 -23.90
N PRO A 217 -8.30 -17.40 -23.43
CA PRO A 217 -9.04 -17.74 -22.21
C PRO A 217 -8.53 -17.00 -20.97
N SER A 218 -7.31 -16.45 -20.99
CA SER A 218 -6.74 -15.68 -19.88
C SER A 218 -7.29 -14.26 -19.77
N VAL A 219 -7.96 -13.73 -20.80
CA VAL A 219 -8.48 -12.36 -20.81
C VAL A 219 -9.90 -12.37 -20.27
N PHE A 220 -10.05 -12.06 -18.99
CA PHE A 220 -11.35 -11.98 -18.30
C PHE A 220 -12.07 -10.64 -18.53
N PHE A 221 -11.34 -9.59 -18.94
CA PHE A 221 -11.92 -8.27 -19.22
C PHE A 221 -11.14 -7.48 -20.27
N GLY A 222 -11.83 -6.70 -21.10
CA GLY A 222 -11.21 -5.77 -22.04
C GLY A 222 -10.64 -6.45 -23.29
N SER A 223 -9.50 -5.94 -23.76
CA SER A 223 -8.74 -6.51 -24.90
C SER A 223 -7.48 -7.20 -24.39
N ASN A 224 -6.83 -8.00 -25.23
CA ASN A 224 -5.58 -8.66 -24.85
C ASN A 224 -4.49 -7.65 -24.49
N VAL A 225 -3.77 -7.90 -23.40
CA VAL A 225 -2.69 -7.03 -22.91
C VAL A 225 -1.36 -7.48 -23.52
N GLU A 226 -0.94 -6.79 -24.58
CA GLU A 226 0.30 -7.04 -25.31
C GLU A 226 1.40 -6.07 -24.86
N GLY A 227 2.58 -6.59 -24.49
CA GLY A 227 3.69 -5.76 -24.02
C GLY A 227 4.54 -6.45 -22.94
N ALA A 228 5.68 -5.83 -22.63
CA ALA A 228 6.54 -6.24 -21.53
C ALA A 228 5.97 -5.72 -20.21
N VAL A 229 6.00 -6.56 -19.17
CA VAL A 229 5.55 -6.18 -17.82
C VAL A 229 6.56 -5.20 -17.22
N MET A 230 6.07 -4.06 -16.75
CA MET A 230 6.83 -3.05 -16.04
C MET A 230 6.67 -3.28 -14.52
N PRO A 231 7.76 -3.25 -13.73
CA PRO A 231 7.68 -3.24 -12.27
C PRO A 231 6.89 -2.04 -11.77
N ILE A 232 6.07 -2.23 -10.74
CA ILE A 232 5.23 -1.16 -10.19
C ILE A 232 6.10 -0.05 -9.57
N SER A 233 7.23 -0.43 -8.97
CA SER A 233 8.21 0.51 -8.39
C SER A 233 8.82 1.50 -9.41
N ASP A 234 8.79 1.19 -10.71
CA ASP A 234 9.29 2.07 -11.77
C ASP A 234 8.24 3.13 -12.19
N ILE A 235 7.00 3.05 -11.67
CA ILE A 235 5.91 3.96 -11.96
C ILE A 235 5.91 5.10 -10.94
N VAL A 236 6.71 6.14 -11.20
CA VAL A 236 6.93 7.25 -10.25
C VAL A 236 6.04 8.48 -10.56
N ASP A 237 5.72 8.70 -11.84
CA ASP A 237 4.97 9.86 -12.35
C ASP A 237 3.90 9.43 -13.36
N GLU A 238 3.17 10.40 -13.93
CA GLU A 238 2.14 10.16 -14.94
C GLU A 238 2.75 9.54 -16.22
N ILE A 239 2.60 8.22 -16.35
CA ILE A 239 2.99 7.44 -17.51
C ILE A 239 1.73 7.07 -18.31
N GLY A 240 1.85 7.00 -19.63
CA GLY A 240 0.74 6.63 -20.53
C GLY A 240 0.26 5.18 -20.35
N GLU A 241 0.32 4.37 -21.40
CA GLU A 241 -0.11 2.97 -21.31
C GLU A 241 1.03 2.08 -20.79
N VAL A 242 0.78 1.36 -19.70
CA VAL A 242 1.71 0.39 -19.11
C VAL A 242 1.04 -0.96 -18.91
N VAL A 243 1.87 -2.00 -18.92
CA VAL A 243 1.47 -3.37 -18.61
C VAL A 243 2.08 -3.71 -17.26
N ILE A 244 1.25 -3.99 -16.27
CA ILE A 244 1.66 -4.42 -14.93
C ILE A 244 1.11 -5.81 -14.66
N ALA A 245 1.78 -6.60 -13.83
CA ALA A 245 1.27 -7.90 -13.41
C ALA A 245 1.53 -8.07 -11.91
N GLY A 246 0.53 -8.53 -11.17
CA GLY A 246 0.65 -8.62 -9.73
C GLY A 246 -0.53 -9.29 -9.05
N MET A 247 -0.40 -9.46 -7.74
CA MET A 247 -1.41 -10.03 -6.88
C MET A 247 -2.35 -8.95 -6.37
N ILE A 248 -3.66 -9.21 -6.45
CA ILE A 248 -4.68 -8.35 -5.86
C ILE A 248 -4.66 -8.50 -4.34
N ARG A 249 -4.52 -7.38 -3.63
CA ARG A 249 -4.49 -7.32 -2.15
C ARG A 249 -5.85 -7.04 -1.55
N SER A 250 -6.51 -6.01 -2.06
CA SER A 250 -7.82 -5.56 -1.58
C SER A 250 -8.70 -5.19 -2.77
N VAL A 251 -10.01 -5.33 -2.59
CA VAL A 251 -11.03 -5.00 -3.58
C VAL A 251 -12.17 -4.30 -2.86
N GLU A 252 -12.58 -3.16 -3.40
CA GLU A 252 -13.69 -2.33 -2.95
C GLU A 252 -14.63 -2.11 -4.12
N GLU A 253 -15.91 -2.35 -3.90
CA GLU A 253 -16.95 -2.13 -4.91
C GLU A 253 -17.87 -0.98 -4.48
N ARG A 254 -18.09 -0.03 -5.37
CA ARG A 254 -18.99 1.10 -5.14
C ARG A 254 -19.93 1.30 -6.32
N GLU A 255 -21.21 1.40 -6.03
CA GLU A 255 -22.23 1.75 -7.03
C GLU A 255 -22.37 3.27 -7.17
N PHE A 256 -22.58 3.75 -8.39
CA PHE A 256 -23.01 5.14 -8.59
C PHE A 256 -24.48 5.31 -8.17
N SER A 257 -24.86 6.55 -7.80
CA SER A 257 -26.20 6.92 -7.35
C SER A 257 -27.35 6.60 -8.33
N ASN A 258 -27.02 6.30 -9.59
CA ASN A 258 -27.96 5.93 -10.66
C ASN A 258 -27.98 4.41 -10.96
N GLY A 259 -27.23 3.57 -10.24
CA GLY A 259 -27.30 2.10 -10.29
C GLY A 259 -26.75 1.41 -11.56
N GLU A 260 -26.44 2.15 -12.62
CA GLU A 260 -26.01 1.57 -13.90
C GLU A 260 -24.50 1.27 -13.98
N LYS A 261 -23.69 1.96 -13.17
CA LYS A 261 -22.24 1.87 -13.18
C LYS A 261 -21.70 1.40 -11.83
N LEU A 262 -20.77 0.47 -11.90
CA LEU A 262 -20.01 -0.10 -10.80
C LEU A 262 -18.55 0.40 -10.91
N ILE A 263 -18.01 0.92 -9.82
CA ILE A 263 -16.59 1.17 -9.68
C ILE A 263 -16.01 0.02 -8.87
N ILE A 264 -15.04 -0.67 -9.44
CA ILE A 264 -14.24 -1.66 -8.75
C ILE A 264 -12.87 -1.02 -8.52
N SER A 265 -12.56 -0.72 -7.26
CA SER A 265 -11.27 -0.19 -6.82
C SER A 265 -10.49 -1.35 -6.21
N PHE A 266 -9.27 -1.61 -6.66
CA PHE A 266 -8.47 -2.71 -6.12
C PHE A 266 -6.99 -2.37 -6.11
N ALA A 267 -6.27 -2.89 -5.11
CA ALA A 267 -4.83 -2.70 -4.99
C ALA A 267 -4.09 -3.91 -5.58
N ILE A 268 -3.17 -3.68 -6.51
CA ILE A 268 -2.30 -4.70 -7.10
C ILE A 268 -0.88 -4.48 -6.59
N THR A 269 -0.22 -5.56 -6.15
CA THR A 269 1.20 -5.56 -5.82
C THR A 269 1.96 -6.58 -6.64
N ASP A 270 3.13 -6.20 -7.14
CA ASP A 270 4.11 -7.11 -7.74
C ASP A 270 5.22 -7.48 -6.74
N PHE A 271 5.01 -7.15 -5.46
CA PHE A 271 5.97 -7.24 -4.35
C PHE A 271 7.16 -6.27 -4.42
N THR A 272 7.29 -5.50 -5.49
CA THR A 272 8.23 -4.36 -5.55
C THR A 272 7.55 -3.09 -5.07
N ASP A 273 6.28 -2.90 -5.42
CA ASP A 273 5.44 -1.82 -4.93
C ASP A 273 3.94 -2.22 -5.04
N THR A 274 3.03 -1.33 -4.66
CA THR A 274 1.58 -1.51 -4.74
C THR A 274 0.91 -0.29 -5.36
N ILE A 275 0.08 -0.51 -6.38
CA ILE A 275 -0.67 0.55 -7.05
C ILE A 275 -2.18 0.28 -6.94
N ARG A 276 -2.96 1.36 -6.80
CA ARG A 276 -4.43 1.29 -6.77
C ARG A 276 -4.98 1.44 -8.18
N CYS A 277 -5.76 0.46 -8.62
CA CYS A 277 -6.43 0.44 -9.91
C CYS A 277 -7.92 0.74 -9.75
N LEU A 278 -8.46 1.60 -10.63
CA LEU A 278 -9.88 1.90 -10.69
C LEU A 278 -10.46 1.41 -12.01
N MET A 279 -11.49 0.59 -11.91
CA MET A 279 -12.20 0.03 -13.05
C MET A 279 -13.65 0.53 -13.07
N PHE A 280 -14.04 1.16 -14.16
CA PHE A 280 -15.40 1.65 -14.37
C PHE A 280 -16.14 0.71 -15.33
N VAL A 281 -17.14 -0.01 -14.81
CA VAL A 281 -17.90 -1.02 -15.56
C VAL A 281 -19.40 -0.80 -15.40
N LYS A 282 -20.18 -1.23 -16.40
CA LYS A 282 -21.64 -1.30 -16.26
C LYS A 282 -21.97 -2.50 -15.37
N LYS A 283 -22.91 -2.34 -14.43
CA LYS A 283 -23.27 -3.40 -13.48
C LYS A 283 -23.68 -4.71 -14.17
N THR A 284 -24.55 -4.61 -15.18
CA THR A 284 -25.00 -5.75 -15.99
C THR A 284 -23.85 -6.51 -16.66
N LYS A 285 -22.82 -5.78 -17.11
CA LYS A 285 -21.65 -6.37 -17.77
C LYS A 285 -20.66 -6.97 -16.76
N ALA A 286 -20.57 -6.42 -15.56
CA ALA A 286 -19.75 -6.97 -14.49
C ALA A 286 -20.30 -8.31 -14.01
N GLU A 287 -21.63 -8.41 -13.89
CA GLU A 287 -22.34 -9.64 -13.55
C GLU A 287 -22.25 -10.70 -14.67
N GLU A 288 -22.41 -10.30 -15.95
CA GLU A 288 -22.29 -11.21 -17.10
C GLU A 288 -20.89 -11.84 -17.22
N LEU A 289 -19.85 -11.10 -16.84
CA LEU A 289 -18.46 -11.53 -16.93
C LEU A 289 -17.92 -12.13 -15.62
N SER A 290 -18.75 -12.26 -14.58
CA SER A 290 -18.36 -12.74 -13.25
C SER A 290 -17.09 -12.06 -12.71
N LEU A 291 -16.97 -10.73 -12.88
CA LEU A 291 -15.72 -10.02 -12.56
C LEU A 291 -15.27 -10.18 -11.11
N SER A 292 -16.20 -10.38 -10.18
CA SER A 292 -15.93 -10.61 -8.76
C SER A 292 -15.21 -11.94 -8.46
N GLU A 293 -15.24 -12.92 -9.37
CA GLU A 293 -14.48 -14.16 -9.24
C GLU A 293 -13.00 -13.97 -9.60
N PHE A 294 -12.73 -13.08 -10.58
CA PHE A 294 -11.38 -12.80 -11.07
C PHE A 294 -10.70 -11.68 -10.28
N ILE A 295 -11.43 -10.62 -9.95
CA ILE A 295 -10.94 -9.49 -9.16
C ILE A 295 -11.24 -9.76 -7.69
N LYS A 296 -10.43 -10.65 -7.09
CA LYS A 296 -10.54 -11.05 -5.69
C LYS A 296 -9.17 -11.07 -5.04
N GLY A 297 -9.11 -10.73 -3.76
CA GLY A 297 -7.88 -10.80 -2.97
C GLY A 297 -7.21 -12.17 -3.09
N GLY A 298 -5.91 -12.16 -3.38
CA GLY A 298 -5.09 -13.35 -3.60
C GLY A 298 -4.96 -13.81 -5.07
N ASN A 299 -5.82 -13.31 -5.97
CA ASN A 299 -5.68 -13.62 -7.39
C ASN A 299 -4.54 -12.83 -8.03
N TYR A 300 -3.88 -13.44 -9.02
CA TYR A 300 -2.88 -12.77 -9.85
C TYR A 300 -3.50 -12.33 -11.17
N VAL A 301 -3.27 -11.07 -11.52
CA VAL A 301 -3.78 -10.45 -12.74
C VAL A 301 -2.67 -9.74 -13.51
N LYS A 302 -2.90 -9.57 -14.80
CA LYS A 302 -2.06 -8.81 -15.75
C LYS A 302 -2.97 -7.87 -16.53
#